data_AF-G7H6Y4-F1
#
_entry.id   AF-G7H6Y4-F1
#
_cell.length_a   1.000
_cell.length_b   1.000
_cell.length_c   1.000
_cell.angle_alpha   90.00
_cell.angle_beta   90.00
_cell.angle_gamma   90.00
#
_symmetry.space_group_name_H-M   'P 1'
#
loop_
_entity.id
_entity.type
_entity.pdbx_description
1 polymer ?
#
loop_
_entity_poly.entity_id
_entity_poly.type
_entity_poly.pdbx_seq_one_letter_code
_entity_poly.pdbx_strand_id
1 'polypeptide(L)'
;MNKDLLHHSLSIVDLPDDGLTVRFYDILFERYPGVKPMFSRDTRQQASMLRTAIVSVLDHLDDEKWLASTLGSLGARHATMGVTEPMYAAVTECMVAAMSEIGGDDWTPEMSREWTGALNAVAGLMLAGYPARDTGAA
;
A
#
# COMPACT_ATOMS: atom_id res chain seq x y z
N MET A 1 -14.23 6.35 6.81
CA MET A 1 -13.15 5.40 7.09
C MET A 1 -13.22 5.02 8.56
N ASN A 2 -13.45 3.74 8.84
CA ASN A 2 -13.58 3.22 10.19
C ASN A 2 -12.19 2.83 10.73
N LYS A 3 -11.62 3.69 11.58
CA LYS A 3 -10.25 3.54 12.08
C LYS A 3 -10.09 2.36 13.01
N ASP A 4 -11.05 2.19 13.92
CA ASP A 4 -11.06 1.07 14.85
C ASP A 4 -11.07 -0.25 14.09
N LEU A 5 -11.85 -0.32 13.00
CA LEU A 5 -11.86 -1.51 12.14
C LEU A 5 -10.53 -1.72 11.42
N LEU A 6 -9.88 -0.67 10.92
CA LEU A 6 -8.56 -0.78 10.27
C LEU A 6 -7.48 -1.26 11.25
N HIS A 7 -7.42 -0.69 12.46
CA HIS A 7 -6.47 -1.12 13.49
C HIS A 7 -6.75 -2.55 13.97
N HIS A 8 -8.00 -2.87 14.27
CA HIS A 8 -8.39 -4.21 14.70
C HIS A 8 -8.07 -5.25 13.62
N SER A 9 -8.48 -5.00 12.38
CA SER A 9 -8.22 -5.93 11.27
C SER A 9 -6.74 -6.05 10.95
N LEU A 10 -5.94 -4.98 11.08
CA LEU A 10 -4.47 -5.10 10.98
C LEU A 10 -3.93 -6.09 12.01
N SER A 11 -4.39 -6.02 13.26
CA SER A 11 -3.89 -6.92 14.32
C SER A 11 -4.19 -8.40 14.07
N ILE A 12 -5.22 -8.72 13.29
CA ILE A 12 -5.55 -10.10 12.89
C ILE A 12 -4.48 -10.65 11.95
N VAL A 13 -3.95 -9.79 11.07
CA VAL A 13 -3.11 -10.20 9.93
C VAL A 13 -1.63 -9.80 10.10
N ASP A 14 -1.28 -9.06 11.15
CA ASP A 14 0.08 -8.61 11.43
C ASP A 14 0.93 -9.75 12.00
N LEU A 15 1.44 -10.58 11.09
CA LEU A 15 2.29 -11.71 11.41
C LEU A 15 3.73 -11.27 11.78
N PRO A 16 4.45 -12.05 12.62
CA PRO A 16 5.87 -11.84 12.88
C PRO A 16 6.73 -11.81 11.59
N ASP A 17 7.94 -11.24 11.70
CA ASP A 17 8.91 -11.18 10.61
C ASP A 17 8.37 -10.56 9.30
N ASP A 18 7.49 -9.56 9.44
CA ASP A 18 6.84 -8.88 8.32
C ASP A 18 6.00 -9.83 7.44
N GLY A 19 5.46 -10.91 8.02
CA GLY A 19 4.81 -12.00 7.28
C GLY A 19 3.66 -11.57 6.36
N LEU A 20 2.90 -10.55 6.76
CA LEU A 20 1.87 -9.94 5.90
C LEU A 20 2.46 -9.37 4.61
N THR A 21 3.48 -8.51 4.74
CA THR A 21 4.06 -7.82 3.59
C THR A 21 4.92 -8.75 2.75
N VAL A 22 5.52 -9.79 3.35
CA VAL A 22 6.12 -10.91 2.61
C VAL A 22 5.08 -11.62 1.74
N ARG A 23 3.95 -12.03 2.32
CA ARG A 23 2.89 -12.71 1.56
C ARG A 23 2.31 -11.83 0.47
N PHE A 24 2.15 -10.54 0.74
CA PHE A 24 1.78 -9.54 -0.26
C PHE A 24 2.74 -9.53 -1.46
N TYR A 25 4.06 -9.56 -1.24
CA TYR A 25 5.02 -9.58 -2.34
C TYR A 25 4.95 -10.85 -3.17
N ASP A 26 4.72 -12.01 -2.53
CA ASP A 26 4.51 -13.26 -3.26
C ASP A 26 3.31 -13.14 -4.22
N ILE A 27 2.17 -12.65 -3.72
CA ILE A 27 0.96 -12.46 -4.52
C ILE A 27 1.19 -11.42 -5.63
N LEU A 28 1.84 -10.30 -5.32
CA LEU A 28 2.13 -9.25 -6.28
C LEU A 28 3.00 -9.76 -7.44
N PHE A 29 4.04 -10.54 -7.14
CA PHE A 29 4.93 -11.07 -8.18
C PHE A 29 4.34 -12.24 -8.95
N GLU A 30 3.42 -12.99 -8.35
CA GLU A 30 2.64 -14.02 -9.05
C GLU A 30 1.66 -13.39 -10.05
N ARG A 31 0.88 -12.38 -9.62
CA ARG A 31 -0.15 -11.76 -10.47
C ARG A 31 0.40 -10.72 -11.44
N TYR A 32 1.44 -10.00 -11.05
CA TYR A 32 2.04 -8.91 -11.80
C TYR A 32 3.56 -9.10 -11.95
N PRO A 33 4.03 -10.19 -12.59
CA PRO A 33 5.46 -10.49 -12.67
C PRO A 33 6.31 -9.38 -13.31
N GLY A 34 5.70 -8.52 -14.14
CA GLY A 34 6.36 -7.37 -14.76
C GLY A 34 6.83 -6.29 -13.78
N VAL A 35 6.30 -6.24 -12.56
CA VAL A 35 6.76 -5.28 -11.53
C VAL A 35 8.00 -5.77 -10.79
N LYS A 36 8.26 -7.09 -10.78
CA LYS A 36 9.36 -7.71 -10.03
C LYS A 36 10.73 -7.08 -10.30
N PRO A 37 11.12 -6.71 -11.54
CA PRO A 37 12.40 -6.06 -11.80
C PRO A 37 12.58 -4.70 -11.10
N MET A 38 11.47 -4.02 -10.73
CA MET A 38 11.50 -2.78 -9.96
C MET A 38 11.92 -3.02 -8.50
N PHE A 39 11.79 -4.26 -8.02
CA PHE A 39 12.19 -4.71 -6.69
C PHE A 39 13.52 -5.47 -6.75
N SER A 40 14.57 -4.76 -7.17
CA SER A 40 15.93 -5.29 -7.37
C SER A 40 16.75 -5.47 -6.09
N ARG A 41 16.18 -5.13 -4.93
CA ARG A 41 16.79 -5.27 -3.60
C ARG A 41 16.17 -6.40 -2.81
N ASP A 42 16.79 -6.74 -1.67
CA ASP A 42 16.25 -7.67 -0.68
C ASP A 42 14.77 -7.38 -0.37
N THR A 43 13.88 -8.25 -0.86
CA THR A 43 12.44 -8.11 -0.71
C THR A 43 12.02 -8.10 0.76
N ARG A 44 12.80 -8.72 1.66
CA ARG A 44 12.52 -8.70 3.10
C ARG A 44 12.71 -7.31 3.70
N GLN A 45 13.76 -6.59 3.29
CA GLN A 45 13.94 -5.20 3.71
C GLN A 45 12.79 -4.33 3.22
N GLN A 46 12.33 -4.54 1.97
CA GLN A 46 11.19 -3.81 1.42
C GLN A 46 9.87 -4.16 2.15
N ALA A 47 9.69 -5.42 2.54
CA ALA A 47 8.54 -5.88 3.32
C ALA A 47 8.48 -5.16 4.67
N SER A 48 9.62 -5.02 5.35
CA SER A 48 9.73 -4.26 6.60
C SER A 48 9.40 -2.78 6.41
N MET A 49 9.99 -2.15 5.38
CA MET A 49 9.72 -0.74 5.05
C MET A 49 8.23 -0.50 4.75
N LEU A 50 7.60 -1.39 4.00
CA LEU A 50 6.18 -1.32 3.67
C LEU A 50 5.31 -1.47 4.91
N ARG A 51 5.63 -2.43 5.79
CA ARG A 51 4.90 -2.62 7.05
C ARG A 51 4.97 -1.35 7.90
N THR A 52 6.16 -0.78 8.07
CA THR A 52 6.33 0.49 8.81
C THR A 52 5.52 1.62 8.18
N ALA A 53 5.49 1.73 6.86
CA ALA A 53 4.70 2.75 6.16
C ALA A 53 3.19 2.60 6.42
N ILE A 54 2.66 1.36 6.36
CA ILE A 54 1.25 1.08 6.63
C ILE A 54 0.87 1.47 8.06
N VAL A 55 1.66 1.02 9.05
CA VAL A 55 1.43 1.36 10.46
C VAL A 55 1.47 2.87 10.67
N SER A 56 2.47 3.55 10.11
CA SER A 56 2.60 5.01 10.24
C SER A 56 1.40 5.76 9.66
N VAL A 57 0.87 5.30 8.52
CA VAL A 57 -0.35 5.88 7.94
C VAL A 57 -1.55 5.69 8.85
N LEU A 58 -1.74 4.49 9.42
CA LEU A 58 -2.83 4.23 10.35
C LEU A 58 -2.75 5.13 11.59
N ASP A 59 -1.55 5.27 12.17
CA ASP A 59 -1.32 6.10 13.36
C ASP A 59 -1.59 7.60 13.11
N HIS A 60 -1.55 8.05 11.85
CA HIS A 60 -1.76 9.44 11.45
C HIS A 60 -3.04 9.66 10.64
N LEU A 61 -4.03 8.77 10.71
CA LEU A 61 -5.26 8.91 9.91
C LEU A 61 -6.05 10.21 10.18
N ASP A 62 -5.85 10.87 11.33
CA ASP A 62 -6.48 12.18 11.65
C ASP A 62 -5.61 13.38 11.29
N ASP A 63 -4.34 13.16 10.94
CA ASP A 63 -3.41 14.24 10.61
C ASP A 63 -3.32 14.43 9.10
N GLU A 64 -4.34 15.09 8.54
CA GLU A 64 -4.43 15.40 7.11
C GLU A 64 -3.17 16.10 6.59
N LYS A 65 -2.57 16.99 7.40
CA LYS A 65 -1.38 17.75 7.01
C LYS A 65 -0.16 16.84 6.92
N TRP A 66 0.02 15.96 7.91
CA TRP A 66 1.08 14.96 7.89
C TRP A 66 0.90 14.00 6.71
N LEU A 67 -0.32 13.51 6.47
CA LEU A 67 -0.63 12.60 5.37
C LEU A 67 -0.32 13.24 4.02
N ALA A 68 -0.82 14.45 3.76
CA ALA A 68 -0.58 15.15 2.51
C ALA A 68 0.91 15.41 2.26
N SER A 69 1.62 15.91 3.27
CA SER A 69 3.05 16.22 3.15
C SER A 69 3.91 14.97 2.97
N THR A 70 3.70 13.95 3.79
CA THR A 70 4.50 12.73 3.82
C THR A 70 4.23 11.87 2.58
N LEU A 71 2.96 11.60 2.27
CA LEU A 71 2.59 10.75 1.14
C LEU A 71 2.83 11.45 -0.20
N GLY A 72 2.61 12.77 -0.30
CA GLY A 72 2.98 13.53 -1.49
C GLY A 72 4.49 13.47 -1.76
N SER A 73 5.31 13.68 -0.73
CA SER A 73 6.79 13.58 -0.86
C SER A 73 7.23 12.16 -1.23
N LEU A 74 6.58 11.14 -0.66
CA LEU A 74 6.84 9.74 -1.00
C LEU A 74 6.40 9.41 -2.43
N GLY A 75 5.28 9.96 -2.88
CA GLY A 75 4.76 9.86 -4.23
C GLY A 75 5.71 10.44 -5.27
N ALA A 76 6.26 11.64 -5.03
CA ALA A 76 7.28 12.24 -5.88
C ALA A 76 8.50 11.32 -6.08
N ARG A 77 8.92 10.59 -5.03
CA ARG A 77 9.99 9.58 -5.12
C ARG A 77 9.56 8.34 -5.90
N HIS A 78 8.32 7.88 -5.76
CA HIS A 78 7.81 6.75 -6.54
C HIS A 78 7.73 7.09 -8.03
N ALA A 79 7.41 8.34 -8.37
CA ALA A 79 7.42 8.81 -9.75
C ALA A 79 8.80 8.68 -10.41
N THR A 80 9.89 9.00 -9.69
CA THR A 80 11.26 8.84 -10.23
C THR A 80 11.67 7.38 -10.42
N MET A 81 10.98 6.44 -9.75
CA MET A 81 11.18 4.99 -9.92
C MET A 81 10.35 4.40 -11.06
N GLY A 82 9.54 5.23 -11.75
CA GLY A 82 8.68 4.78 -12.85
C GLY A 82 7.42 4.04 -12.38
N VAL A 83 7.02 4.19 -11.12
CA VAL A 83 5.74 3.65 -10.63
C VAL A 83 4.60 4.38 -11.32
N THR A 84 3.57 3.64 -11.71
CA THR A 84 2.42 4.18 -12.45
C THR A 84 1.13 4.02 -11.66
N GLU A 85 0.10 4.80 -12.02
CA GLU A 85 -1.23 4.70 -11.40
C GLU A 85 -1.81 3.27 -11.42
N PRO A 86 -1.75 2.50 -12.53
CA PRO A 86 -2.18 1.09 -12.53
C PRO A 86 -1.40 0.20 -11.54
N MET A 87 -0.14 0.51 -11.26
CA MET A 87 0.65 -0.25 -10.27
C MET A 87 0.13 -0.03 -8.84
N TYR A 88 -0.39 1.15 -8.50
CA TYR A 88 -1.04 1.35 -7.20
C TYR A 88 -2.30 0.50 -7.05
N ALA A 89 -3.11 0.39 -8.10
CA ALA A 89 -4.29 -0.47 -8.09
C ALA A 89 -3.91 -1.95 -7.86
N ALA A 90 -2.85 -2.42 -8.54
CA ALA A 90 -2.31 -3.77 -8.33
C ALA A 90 -1.83 -3.99 -6.88
N VAL A 91 -1.18 -2.99 -6.27
CA VAL A 91 -0.76 -3.03 -4.87
C VAL A 91 -1.96 -3.13 -3.93
N THR A 92 -2.99 -2.30 -4.13
CA THR A 92 -4.22 -2.34 -3.31
C THR A 92 -4.87 -3.71 -3.37
N GLU A 93 -5.07 -4.24 -4.58
CA GLU A 93 -5.67 -5.57 -4.78
C GLU A 93 -4.86 -6.67 -4.08
N CYS A 94 -3.54 -6.73 -4.32
CA CYS A 94 -2.70 -7.78 -3.78
C CYS A 94 -2.58 -7.70 -2.26
N MET A 95 -2.56 -6.49 -1.68
CA MET A 95 -2.51 -6.31 -0.22
C MET A 95 -3.79 -6.82 0.43
N VAL A 96 -4.97 -6.42 -0.09
CA VAL A 96 -6.25 -6.90 0.44
C VAL A 96 -6.39 -8.41 0.26
N ALA A 97 -5.89 -8.97 -0.84
CA ALA A 97 -5.84 -10.42 -1.04
C ALA A 97 -4.97 -11.11 0.02
N ALA A 98 -3.78 -10.58 0.33
CA ALA A 98 -2.90 -11.12 1.37
C ALA A 98 -3.58 -11.06 2.76
N MET A 99 -4.20 -9.94 3.10
CA MET A 99 -4.92 -9.77 4.36
C MET A 99 -6.09 -10.75 4.47
N SER A 100 -6.89 -10.89 3.40
CA SER A 100 -8.01 -11.82 3.38
C SER A 100 -7.59 -13.28 3.46
N GLU A 101 -6.45 -13.64 2.86
CA GLU A 101 -5.90 -14.98 2.94
C GLU A 101 -5.40 -15.30 4.35
N ILE A 102 -4.66 -14.38 4.97
CA ILE A 102 -4.09 -14.57 6.31
C ILE A 102 -5.19 -14.57 7.38
N GLY A 103 -6.15 -13.66 7.29
CA GLY A 103 -7.19 -13.51 8.31
C GLY A 103 -8.28 -14.59 8.25
N GLY A 104 -8.38 -15.34 7.15
CA GLY A 104 -9.27 -16.51 7.05
C GLY A 104 -10.70 -16.22 7.50
N ASP A 105 -11.21 -17.04 8.41
CA ASP A 105 -12.58 -16.92 8.95
C ASP A 105 -12.81 -15.65 9.78
N ASP A 106 -11.75 -15.05 10.33
CA ASP A 106 -11.82 -13.80 11.09
C ASP A 106 -11.81 -12.56 10.18
N TRP A 107 -11.52 -12.73 8.88
CA TRP A 107 -11.51 -11.64 7.91
C TRP A 107 -12.87 -11.44 7.24
N THR A 108 -13.42 -10.24 7.37
CA THR A 108 -14.76 -9.95 6.86
C THR A 108 -14.75 -9.16 5.55
N PRO A 109 -15.83 -9.24 4.74
CA PRO A 109 -15.98 -8.40 3.55
C PRO A 109 -15.96 -6.89 3.86
N GLU A 110 -16.34 -6.48 5.07
CA GLU A 110 -16.26 -5.08 5.50
C GLU A 110 -14.82 -4.61 5.67
N MET A 111 -13.96 -5.45 6.27
CA MET A 111 -12.53 -5.16 6.39
C MET A 111 -11.89 -4.98 5.01
N SER A 112 -12.18 -5.85 4.04
CA SER A 112 -11.70 -5.69 2.66
C SER A 112 -12.13 -4.36 2.04
N ARG A 113 -13.38 -3.92 2.25
CA ARG A 113 -13.87 -2.64 1.72
C ARG A 113 -13.17 -1.44 2.36
N GLU A 114 -13.03 -1.44 3.68
CA GLU A 114 -12.34 -0.34 4.39
C GLU A 114 -10.86 -0.27 4.00
N TRP A 115 -10.16 -1.41 3.91
CA TRP A 115 -8.77 -1.44 3.47
C TRP A 115 -8.59 -0.99 2.02
N THR A 116 -9.48 -1.42 1.12
CA THR A 116 -9.48 -0.94 -0.27
C THR A 116 -9.65 0.58 -0.32
N GLY A 117 -10.59 1.13 0.46
CA GLY A 117 -10.80 2.57 0.56
C GLY A 117 -9.58 3.31 1.11
N ALA A 118 -8.98 2.81 2.18
CA ALA A 118 -7.80 3.39 2.81
C ALA A 118 -6.59 3.41 1.86
N LEU A 119 -6.28 2.28 1.23
CA LEU A 119 -5.15 2.14 0.29
C LEU A 119 -5.35 3.01 -0.95
N ASN A 120 -6.58 3.12 -1.47
CA ASN A 120 -6.88 4.03 -2.58
C ASN A 120 -6.74 5.50 -2.19
N ALA A 121 -7.13 5.88 -0.98
CA ALA A 121 -6.90 7.25 -0.48
C ALA A 121 -5.40 7.57 -0.36
N VAL A 122 -4.61 6.63 0.17
CA VAL A 122 -3.14 6.75 0.21
C VAL A 122 -2.56 6.89 -1.19
N ALA A 123 -2.97 6.03 -2.13
CA ALA A 123 -2.53 6.10 -3.52
C ALA A 123 -2.85 7.45 -4.16
N GLY A 124 -4.04 7.99 -3.91
CA GLY A 124 -4.44 9.32 -4.38
C GLY A 124 -3.53 10.44 -3.86
N LEU A 125 -3.20 10.43 -2.56
CA LEU A 125 -2.28 11.40 -1.97
C LEU A 125 -0.85 11.26 -2.52
N MET A 126 -0.40 10.03 -2.77
CA MET A 126 0.90 9.81 -3.42
C MET A 126 0.90 10.33 -4.85
N LEU A 127 -0.14 10.01 -5.64
CA LEU A 127 -0.28 10.48 -7.02
C LEU A 127 -0.37 12.00 -7.11
N ALA A 128 -0.97 12.68 -6.13
CA ALA A 128 -0.98 14.14 -6.06
C ALA A 128 0.44 14.75 -5.91
N GLY A 129 1.40 13.97 -5.41
CA GLY A 129 2.81 14.35 -5.33
C GLY A 129 3.61 14.09 -6.61
N TYR A 130 3.02 13.48 -7.64
CA TYR A 130 3.71 13.25 -8.89
C TYR A 130 3.96 14.58 -9.61
N PRO A 131 5.08 14.72 -10.33
CA PRO A 131 5.27 15.89 -11.17
C PRO A 131 4.11 15.99 -12.17
N ALA A 132 3.65 17.20 -12.43
CA ALA A 132 2.66 17.44 -13.48
C ALA A 132 3.16 16.76 -14.75
N ARG A 133 2.31 15.92 -15.35
CA ARG A 133 2.62 15.36 -16.66
C ARG A 133 2.77 16.56 -17.58
N ASP A 134 3.96 16.76 -18.13
CA ASP A 134 4.12 17.68 -19.26
C ASP A 134 3.21 17.16 -20.37
N THR A 135 1.98 17.67 -20.42
CA THR A 135 1.17 17.63 -21.61
C THR A 135 1.83 18.60 -22.57
N GLY A 136 2.92 18.14 -23.20
CA GLY A 136 3.46 18.76 -24.39
C GLY A 136 2.37 18.74 -25.45
N ALA A 137 1.58 19.81 -25.47
CA ALA A 137 0.75 20.16 -26.61
C ALA A 137 1.73 20.48 -27.75
N ALA A 138 1.92 19.49 -28.62
CA ALA A 138 2.41 19.69 -29.98
C ALA A 138 1.23 20.09 -30.87
#